data_AF-A0AB72UK27-F1
#
_entry.id   AF-A0AB72UK27-F1
#
_cell.length_a   1.000
_cell.length_b   1.000
_cell.length_c   1.000
_cell.angle_alpha   90.00
_cell.angle_beta   90.00
_cell.angle_gamma   90.00
#
_symmetry.space_group_name_H-M   'P 1'
#
loop_
_entity.id
_entity.type
_entity.pdbx_description
1 polymer ?
#
loop_
_entity_poly.entity_id
_entity_poly.type
_entity_poly.pdbx_seq_one_letter_code
_entity_poly.pdbx_strand_id
1 'polypeptide(L)'
;MHNDLEDGMATRYTSDQDDPLTADARERIGVIDESETPSSGATLELAGLNWAIGLEWQVSDNQKSSLREARSEARILATDPKFNYDADLICVASTSKGIRQFGFGNTERGHTSGQAALAPIIAFRLDQDGGNVIAVIKIDQNSNNPRWWIVAVVNGGIYADTLAADEAEAHKVCQGLANDAIMLWKDIHAPLHWGFGQHAEWTVESIAYLPENSLDVPVTLQPVYGVAWYLSHYLGANGGRFDKKQIGMACAAFLLLGGMYGYSWYQDYLEEQRFEELRRAAELRAQGKATPLAPVRDPVWAKKPLPSEVIANCMSGVSAMWQKAPGWDQKKIICGEATVTAEFAKETGSISGLVEVANTRDWPAPSFDDAGSNASITIALPQLKERGPEALLPPEFVKPVVADFFQRSGHTITASEQPGFFELTWQTVTLPADWASALDVLPGTTINRIEFDPMSNVWGFNAFVYAWQPPPPPPETS
;
A
#
# COMPACT_ATOMS: atom_id res chain seq x y z
N MET A 1 -36.94 -46.87 36.63
CA MET A 1 -37.31 -46.25 35.34
C MET A 1 -36.12 -45.36 34.98
N HIS A 2 -35.11 -45.88 34.26
CA HIS A 2 -34.97 -45.82 32.78
C HIS A 2 -35.09 -44.36 32.29
N ASN A 3 -34.15 -43.71 31.60
CA ASN A 3 -32.99 -44.06 30.74
C ASN A 3 -32.10 -42.80 30.65
N ASP A 4 -30.77 -42.87 30.78
CA ASP A 4 -29.71 -42.99 29.72
C ASP A 4 -29.42 -41.72 28.88
N LEU A 5 -28.10 -41.48 28.69
CA LEU A 5 -27.39 -40.76 27.60
C LEU A 5 -27.31 -39.21 27.71
N GLU A 6 -26.19 -38.50 27.51
CA GLU A 6 -24.97 -38.74 26.71
C GLU A 6 -23.67 -38.10 27.27
N ASP A 7 -22.58 -38.73 26.84
CA ASP A 7 -21.16 -38.34 26.82
C ASP A 7 -20.84 -37.21 25.80
N GLY A 8 -19.68 -36.56 25.97
CA GLY A 8 -19.04 -35.72 24.94
C GLY A 8 -18.78 -34.27 25.38
N MET A 9 -17.67 -33.60 25.07
CA MET A 9 -16.48 -33.94 24.31
C MET A 9 -15.47 -32.81 24.64
N ALA A 10 -14.23 -33.16 24.98
CA ALA A 10 -13.14 -32.19 25.07
C ALA A 10 -12.68 -31.81 23.65
N THR A 11 -12.73 -30.52 23.31
CA THR A 11 -12.13 -29.99 22.08
C THR A 11 -10.84 -29.25 22.39
N ARG A 12 -9.77 -29.79 21.80
CA ARG A 12 -8.43 -29.23 21.73
C ARG A 12 -8.47 -27.91 20.96
N TYR A 13 -7.80 -26.90 21.52
CA TYR A 13 -7.31 -25.74 20.78
C TYR A 13 -6.20 -26.22 19.83
N THR A 14 -6.47 -26.24 18.53
CA THR A 14 -5.43 -26.24 17.49
C THR A 14 -5.32 -24.83 16.93
N SER A 15 -4.12 -24.28 16.99
CA SER A 15 -3.73 -23.02 16.35
C SER A 15 -3.63 -23.25 14.85
N ASP A 16 -4.44 -22.52 14.09
CA ASP A 16 -4.18 -22.13 12.70
C ASP A 16 -5.07 -20.90 12.48
N GLN A 17 -4.47 -19.71 12.60
CA GLN A 17 -5.05 -18.45 12.15
C GLN A 17 -4.28 -18.08 10.88
N ASP A 18 -4.83 -18.49 9.75
CA ASP A 18 -4.50 -17.93 8.45
C ASP A 18 -4.91 -16.46 8.43
N ASP A 19 -4.00 -15.60 7.96
CA ASP A 19 -4.13 -14.16 7.88
C ASP A 19 -5.08 -13.79 6.73
N PRO A 20 -6.30 -13.27 6.98
CA PRO A 20 -7.34 -13.11 5.95
C PRO A 20 -7.18 -11.86 5.05
N LEU A 21 -6.06 -11.15 5.13
CA LEU A 21 -5.92 -9.80 4.55
C LEU A 21 -5.47 -9.75 3.07
N THR A 22 -5.11 -10.87 2.43
CA THR A 22 -4.67 -10.86 1.01
C THR A 22 -5.64 -11.55 0.03
N ALA A 23 -6.62 -12.31 0.53
CA ALA A 23 -7.56 -13.05 -0.33
C ALA A 23 -8.86 -12.28 -0.65
N ASP A 24 -9.41 -11.51 0.28
CA ASP A 24 -10.76 -10.92 0.16
C ASP A 24 -10.84 -9.70 -0.79
N ALA A 25 -9.72 -9.02 -1.02
CA ALA A 25 -9.67 -7.91 -2.00
C ALA A 25 -9.70 -8.39 -3.45
N ARG A 26 -9.13 -9.59 -3.72
CA ARG A 26 -9.08 -10.18 -5.06
C ARG A 26 -10.43 -10.69 -5.55
N GLU A 27 -11.33 -11.11 -4.64
CA GLU A 27 -12.64 -11.63 -5.01
C GLU A 27 -13.66 -10.52 -5.38
N ARG A 28 -13.41 -9.26 -4.97
CA ARG A 28 -14.30 -8.12 -5.26
C ARG A 28 -14.02 -7.46 -6.61
N ILE A 29 -12.84 -7.66 -7.19
CA ILE A 29 -12.56 -7.34 -8.59
C ILE A 29 -13.11 -8.52 -9.39
N GLY A 30 -14.39 -8.44 -9.75
CA GLY A 30 -15.14 -9.58 -10.28
C GLY A 30 -14.35 -10.36 -11.33
N VAL A 31 -14.26 -11.68 -11.12
CA VAL A 31 -13.74 -12.67 -12.07
C VAL A 31 -14.31 -12.34 -13.45
N ILE A 32 -13.45 -11.80 -14.30
CA ILE A 32 -13.79 -11.48 -15.69
C ILE A 32 -13.90 -12.84 -16.40
N ASP A 33 -14.99 -13.06 -17.13
CA ASP A 33 -15.19 -14.23 -17.96
C ASP A 33 -14.15 -14.20 -19.10
N GLU A 34 -13.03 -14.90 -18.93
CA GLU A 34 -11.83 -14.87 -19.80
C GLU A 34 -12.03 -15.56 -21.18
N SER A 35 -13.25 -15.82 -21.60
CA SER A 35 -13.52 -16.82 -22.65
C SER A 35 -13.06 -16.47 -24.08
N GLU A 36 -12.54 -15.27 -24.39
CA GLU A 36 -11.91 -14.96 -25.69
C GLU A 36 -10.78 -13.92 -25.61
N THR A 37 -9.72 -14.16 -24.83
CA THR A 37 -8.52 -13.31 -24.91
C THR A 37 -7.73 -13.59 -26.19
N PRO A 38 -7.54 -12.62 -27.11
CA PRO A 38 -6.70 -12.81 -28.28
C PRO A 38 -5.24 -13.03 -27.85
N SER A 39 -4.66 -14.15 -28.24
CA SER A 39 -3.30 -14.63 -27.90
C SER A 39 -2.13 -13.72 -28.32
N SER A 40 -2.39 -12.57 -28.94
CA SER A 40 -1.37 -11.62 -29.42
C SER A 40 -1.37 -10.28 -28.65
N GLY A 41 -2.05 -10.23 -27.51
CA GLY A 41 -2.38 -8.99 -26.82
C GLY A 41 -1.32 -8.43 -25.85
N ALA A 42 -0.41 -9.24 -25.31
CA ALA A 42 0.38 -8.87 -24.12
C ALA A 42 1.72 -8.19 -24.42
N THR A 43 1.84 -7.56 -25.57
CA THR A 43 3.07 -6.87 -25.98
C THR A 43 2.77 -5.49 -26.56
N LEU A 44 3.70 -4.56 -26.36
CA LEU A 44 3.62 -3.17 -26.84
C LEU A 44 4.91 -2.79 -27.56
N GLU A 45 4.79 -2.40 -28.83
CA GLU A 45 5.90 -1.81 -29.56
C GLU A 45 6.05 -0.33 -29.21
N LEU A 46 7.17 0.04 -28.60
CA LEU A 46 7.48 1.40 -28.19
C LEU A 46 8.93 1.74 -28.51
N ALA A 47 9.14 2.81 -29.28
CA ALA A 47 10.46 3.24 -29.75
C ALA A 47 11.25 2.13 -30.50
N GLY A 48 10.54 1.28 -31.26
CA GLY A 48 11.13 0.15 -31.98
C GLY A 48 11.56 -1.03 -31.11
N LEU A 49 11.23 -0.99 -29.81
CA LEU A 49 11.43 -2.10 -28.88
C LEU A 49 10.08 -2.75 -28.58
N ASN A 50 10.08 -4.07 -28.43
CA ASN A 50 8.90 -4.81 -28.02
C ASN A 50 8.91 -5.04 -26.50
N TRP A 51 7.91 -4.53 -25.81
CA TRP A 51 7.79 -4.56 -24.35
C TRP A 51 6.74 -5.56 -23.90
N ALA A 52 6.97 -6.20 -22.76
CA ALA A 52 5.99 -7.02 -22.07
C ALA A 52 5.12 -6.14 -21.16
N ILE A 53 3.79 -6.31 -21.28
CA ILE A 53 2.77 -5.62 -20.50
C ILE A 53 1.66 -6.62 -20.13
N GLY A 54 0.87 -6.32 -19.10
CA GLY A 54 -0.18 -7.24 -18.66
C GLY A 54 0.37 -8.42 -17.83
N LEU A 55 1.48 -8.21 -17.11
CA LEU A 55 2.10 -9.20 -16.23
C LEU A 55 1.37 -9.26 -14.87
N GLU A 56 1.30 -10.42 -14.25
CA GLU A 56 0.83 -10.53 -12.86
C GLU A 56 1.99 -10.19 -11.92
N TRP A 57 1.79 -9.26 -10.99
CA TRP A 57 2.83 -8.81 -10.06
C TRP A 57 2.56 -9.26 -8.63
N GLN A 58 3.62 -9.67 -7.95
CA GLN A 58 3.57 -10.06 -6.55
C GLN A 58 4.79 -9.53 -5.78
N VAL A 59 4.57 -9.19 -4.51
CA VAL A 59 5.63 -8.69 -3.62
C VAL A 59 6.40 -9.88 -3.07
N SER A 60 7.73 -9.76 -3.06
CA SER A 60 8.62 -10.76 -2.48
C SER A 60 8.70 -10.57 -0.97
N ASP A 61 8.36 -11.62 -0.20
CA ASP A 61 8.54 -11.64 1.24
C ASP A 61 10.02 -11.77 1.62
N ASN A 62 10.83 -12.37 0.73
CA ASN A 62 12.25 -12.58 0.96
C ASN A 62 13.14 -11.76 0.01
N GLN A 63 13.52 -10.57 0.49
CA GLN A 63 14.42 -9.66 -0.24
C GLN A 63 15.76 -10.30 -0.67
N LYS A 64 16.25 -11.33 0.04
CA LYS A 64 17.55 -11.97 -0.24
C LYS A 64 17.50 -13.02 -1.34
N SER A 65 16.35 -13.64 -1.59
CA SER A 65 16.23 -14.76 -2.54
C SER A 65 15.09 -14.59 -3.52
N SER A 66 14.77 -13.34 -3.89
CA SER A 66 13.61 -12.99 -4.69
C SER A 66 13.51 -13.77 -6.01
N LEU A 67 14.63 -14.07 -6.69
CA LEU A 67 14.60 -14.88 -7.92
C LEU A 67 14.28 -16.36 -7.66
N ARG A 68 14.75 -16.92 -6.54
CA ARG A 68 14.45 -18.31 -6.16
C ARG A 68 12.99 -18.45 -5.74
N GLU A 69 12.50 -17.48 -4.98
CA GLU A 69 11.10 -17.33 -4.55
C GLU A 69 10.18 -17.18 -5.76
N ALA A 70 10.47 -16.23 -6.65
CA ALA A 70 9.73 -16.04 -7.90
C ALA A 70 9.66 -17.33 -8.74
N ARG A 71 10.76 -18.09 -8.83
CA ARG A 71 10.77 -19.39 -9.53
C ARG A 71 9.95 -20.45 -8.81
N SER A 72 9.94 -20.50 -7.48
CA SER A 72 9.10 -21.45 -6.75
C SER A 72 7.63 -21.13 -6.92
N GLU A 73 7.26 -19.86 -6.84
CA GLU A 73 5.87 -19.42 -6.98
C GLU A 73 5.37 -19.57 -8.42
N ALA A 74 6.17 -19.21 -9.42
CA ALA A 74 5.82 -19.44 -10.81
C ALA A 74 5.53 -20.92 -11.09
N ARG A 75 6.29 -21.84 -10.47
CA ARG A 75 6.03 -23.27 -10.59
C ARG A 75 4.72 -23.69 -9.92
N ILE A 76 4.37 -23.07 -8.79
CA ILE A 76 3.09 -23.32 -8.14
C ILE A 76 1.96 -22.81 -9.05
N LEU A 77 2.06 -21.58 -9.53
CA LEU A 77 1.07 -20.98 -10.46
C LEU A 77 0.93 -21.75 -11.77
N ALA A 78 2.03 -22.32 -12.29
CA ALA A 78 2.00 -23.12 -13.52
C ALA A 78 1.51 -24.56 -13.32
N THR A 79 1.32 -25.02 -12.08
CA THR A 79 0.89 -26.41 -11.81
C THR A 79 -0.42 -26.50 -11.04
N ASP A 80 -0.84 -25.43 -10.38
CA ASP A 80 -2.09 -25.40 -9.64
C ASP A 80 -3.25 -25.05 -10.58
N PRO A 81 -4.16 -26.00 -10.88
CA PRO A 81 -5.28 -25.78 -11.78
C PRO A 81 -6.29 -24.73 -11.26
N LYS A 82 -6.15 -24.28 -10.01
CA LYS A 82 -6.94 -23.16 -9.48
C LYS A 82 -6.48 -21.80 -10.01
N PHE A 83 -5.23 -21.69 -10.44
CA PHE A 83 -4.66 -20.47 -10.99
C PHE A 83 -4.57 -20.60 -12.51
N ASN A 84 -5.46 -19.93 -13.23
CA ASN A 84 -5.56 -20.02 -14.69
C ASN A 84 -4.44 -19.26 -15.46
N TYR A 85 -3.28 -19.04 -14.82
CA TYR A 85 -2.30 -18.08 -15.33
C TYR A 85 -1.12 -18.72 -16.09
N ASP A 86 -0.91 -20.04 -16.00
CA ASP A 86 0.11 -20.83 -16.74
C ASP A 86 1.43 -20.09 -16.99
N ALA A 87 1.99 -19.49 -15.93
CA ALA A 87 3.19 -18.66 -16.04
C ALA A 87 4.42 -19.49 -16.41
N ASP A 88 4.98 -19.25 -17.60
CA ASP A 88 6.21 -19.90 -18.07
C ASP A 88 7.41 -18.94 -18.16
N LEU A 89 7.18 -17.64 -17.94
CA LEU A 89 8.18 -16.59 -17.85
C LEU A 89 8.08 -15.83 -16.52
N ILE A 90 9.21 -15.33 -16.02
CA ILE A 90 9.29 -14.48 -14.83
C ILE A 90 10.26 -13.33 -15.04
N CYS A 91 10.03 -12.22 -14.37
CA CYS A 91 11.05 -11.20 -14.14
C CYS A 91 11.07 -10.77 -12.68
N VAL A 92 12.18 -10.22 -12.22
CA VAL A 92 12.31 -9.65 -10.88
C VAL A 92 12.64 -8.18 -11.03
N ALA A 93 11.80 -7.33 -10.45
CA ALA A 93 11.99 -5.89 -10.42
C ALA A 93 12.31 -5.43 -9.00
N SER A 94 13.12 -4.39 -8.89
CA SER A 94 13.23 -3.58 -7.68
C SER A 94 12.70 -2.20 -8.01
N THR A 95 11.76 -1.71 -7.22
CA THR A 95 11.20 -0.37 -7.41
C THR A 95 12.16 0.69 -6.87
N SER A 96 11.88 1.96 -7.15
CA SER A 96 12.62 3.13 -6.60
C SER A 96 12.70 3.13 -5.07
N LYS A 97 11.71 2.54 -4.39
CA LYS A 97 11.66 2.39 -2.92
C LYS A 97 12.33 1.11 -2.41
N GLY A 98 12.98 0.34 -3.29
CA GLY A 98 13.63 -0.93 -2.93
C GLY A 98 12.66 -2.08 -2.68
N ILE A 99 11.38 -1.93 -3.05
CA ILE A 99 10.41 -3.03 -2.98
C ILE A 99 10.77 -4.03 -4.08
N ARG A 100 11.04 -5.27 -3.69
CA ARG A 100 11.26 -6.35 -4.65
C ARG A 100 9.94 -6.99 -5.00
N GLN A 101 9.69 -7.09 -6.30
CA GLN A 101 8.50 -7.75 -6.84
C GLN A 101 8.92 -8.66 -7.97
N PHE A 102 8.08 -9.65 -8.24
CA PHE A 102 8.23 -10.48 -9.43
C PHE A 102 6.99 -10.38 -10.30
N GLY A 103 7.24 -10.34 -11.60
CA GLY A 103 6.24 -10.29 -12.65
C GLY A 103 6.18 -11.64 -13.36
N PHE A 104 4.98 -12.18 -13.56
CA PHE A 104 4.76 -13.44 -14.24
C PHE A 104 4.28 -13.19 -15.68
N GLY A 105 5.02 -13.75 -16.64
CA GLY A 105 4.69 -13.74 -18.06
C GLY A 105 4.26 -15.11 -18.56
N ASN A 106 3.57 -15.10 -19.70
CA ASN A 106 3.03 -16.29 -20.36
C ASN A 106 3.26 -16.19 -21.88
N THR A 107 3.96 -17.17 -22.46
CA THR A 107 4.25 -17.20 -23.91
C THR A 107 3.02 -17.37 -24.78
N GLU A 108 1.95 -18.02 -24.30
CA GLU A 108 0.68 -18.15 -25.02
C GLU A 108 -0.04 -16.80 -25.19
N ARG A 109 0.25 -15.83 -24.32
CA ARG A 109 -0.24 -14.44 -24.42
C ARG A 109 0.66 -13.55 -25.30
N GLY A 110 1.73 -14.10 -25.88
CA GLY A 110 2.66 -13.42 -26.77
C GLY A 110 3.95 -12.94 -26.13
N HIS A 111 4.18 -13.19 -24.83
CA HIS A 111 5.42 -12.84 -24.17
C HIS A 111 6.60 -13.69 -24.67
N THR A 112 7.82 -13.16 -24.61
CA THR A 112 9.03 -13.89 -25.01
C THR A 112 10.16 -13.75 -23.99
N SER A 113 11.00 -14.78 -23.88
CA SER A 113 12.21 -14.74 -23.06
C SER A 113 13.15 -13.63 -23.55
N GLY A 114 13.67 -12.83 -22.63
CA GLY A 114 14.52 -11.67 -22.91
C GLY A 114 13.75 -10.38 -23.20
N GLN A 115 12.41 -10.44 -23.31
CA GLN A 115 11.58 -9.26 -23.49
C GLN A 115 11.57 -8.40 -22.22
N ALA A 116 11.71 -7.08 -22.37
CA ALA A 116 11.72 -6.15 -21.25
C ALA A 116 10.30 -5.86 -20.75
N ALA A 117 10.10 -5.88 -19.43
CA ALA A 117 8.84 -5.53 -18.78
C ALA A 117 8.71 -4.00 -18.65
N LEU A 118 7.57 -3.44 -19.05
CA LEU A 118 7.37 -1.98 -19.06
C LEU A 118 6.85 -1.43 -17.73
N ALA A 119 6.04 -2.20 -17.00
CA ALA A 119 5.44 -1.75 -15.73
C ALA A 119 6.47 -1.24 -14.68
N PRO A 120 7.66 -1.87 -14.49
CA PRO A 120 8.69 -1.34 -13.59
C PRO A 120 9.19 0.05 -13.96
N ILE A 121 9.21 0.35 -15.25
CA ILE A 121 9.67 1.64 -15.77
C ILE A 121 8.64 2.72 -15.48
N ILE A 122 7.36 2.39 -15.70
CA ILE A 122 6.23 3.26 -15.34
C ILE A 122 6.20 3.48 -13.83
N ALA A 123 6.34 2.43 -13.02
CA ALA A 123 6.37 2.53 -11.57
C ALA A 123 7.50 3.44 -11.06
N PHE A 124 8.70 3.28 -11.60
CA PHE A 124 9.83 4.16 -11.28
C PHE A 124 9.54 5.63 -11.61
N ARG A 125 8.85 5.89 -12.73
CA ARG A 125 8.48 7.25 -13.14
C ARG A 125 7.40 7.85 -12.26
N LEU A 126 6.34 7.08 -11.97
CA LEU A 126 5.20 7.51 -11.15
C LEU A 126 5.59 7.73 -9.69
N ASP A 127 6.57 6.98 -9.19
CA ASP A 127 7.01 7.09 -7.80
C ASP A 127 7.95 8.28 -7.53
N GLN A 128 8.36 9.06 -8.54
CA GLN A 128 9.19 10.26 -8.30
C GLN A 128 8.54 11.25 -7.33
N ASP A 129 7.22 11.31 -7.33
CA ASP A 129 6.43 12.15 -6.41
C ASP A 129 5.83 11.36 -5.23
N GLY A 130 6.26 10.09 -5.06
CA GLY A 130 5.99 9.24 -3.91
C GLY A 130 4.54 8.83 -3.66
N GLY A 131 3.68 8.86 -4.69
CA GLY A 131 2.23 8.65 -4.55
C GLY A 131 1.69 7.30 -5.03
N ASN A 132 0.41 7.07 -4.75
CA ASN A 132 -0.37 5.97 -5.30
C ASN A 132 -1.03 6.47 -6.59
N VAL A 133 -0.74 5.83 -7.72
CA VAL A 133 -1.12 6.36 -9.04
C VAL A 133 -1.73 5.28 -9.91
N ILE A 134 -2.78 5.63 -10.65
CA ILE A 134 -3.35 4.82 -11.74
C ILE A 134 -3.01 5.50 -13.06
N ALA A 135 -2.52 4.74 -14.04
CA ALA A 135 -2.34 5.19 -15.40
C ALA A 135 -3.10 4.27 -16.37
N VAL A 136 -3.95 4.88 -17.19
CA VAL A 136 -4.74 4.21 -18.24
C VAL A 136 -4.24 4.71 -19.59
N ILE A 137 -3.67 3.82 -20.38
CA ILE A 137 -2.93 4.14 -21.59
C ILE A 137 -3.60 3.44 -22.78
N LYS A 138 -3.94 4.21 -23.80
CA LYS A 138 -4.46 3.69 -25.07
C LYS A 138 -3.31 3.17 -25.95
N ILE A 139 -3.27 1.87 -26.22
CA ILE A 139 -2.17 1.22 -26.97
C ILE A 139 -2.28 1.50 -28.48
N ASP A 140 -3.41 1.16 -29.09
CA ASP A 140 -3.58 1.18 -30.54
C ASP A 140 -4.39 2.41 -30.99
N GLN A 141 -3.80 3.60 -30.94
CA GLN A 141 -4.52 4.88 -31.18
C GLN A 141 -5.25 4.94 -32.54
N ASN A 142 -4.72 4.27 -33.56
CA ASN A 142 -5.26 4.26 -34.93
C ASN A 142 -6.20 3.09 -35.23
N SER A 143 -6.41 2.17 -34.28
CA SER A 143 -7.35 1.05 -34.46
C SER A 143 -8.78 1.51 -34.20
N ASN A 144 -9.74 0.97 -34.96
CA ASN A 144 -11.17 1.15 -34.68
C ASN A 144 -11.58 0.51 -33.35
N ASN A 145 -10.83 -0.50 -32.90
CA ASN A 145 -10.98 -1.15 -31.61
C ASN A 145 -9.63 -1.02 -30.87
N PRO A 146 -9.39 0.09 -30.18
CA PRO A 146 -8.15 0.30 -29.45
C PRO A 146 -8.12 -0.56 -28.19
N ARG A 147 -6.99 -1.23 -27.96
CA ARG A 147 -6.70 -1.87 -26.67
C ARG A 147 -6.21 -0.85 -25.67
N TRP A 148 -6.40 -1.17 -24.39
CA TRP A 148 -6.03 -0.31 -23.28
C TRP A 148 -5.15 -1.07 -22.30
N TRP A 149 -4.20 -0.35 -21.71
CA TRP A 149 -3.31 -0.85 -20.70
C TRP A 149 -3.49 -0.03 -19.42
N ILE A 150 -3.69 -0.71 -18.30
CA ILE A 150 -3.90 -0.10 -16.99
C ILE A 150 -2.75 -0.53 -16.09
N VAL A 151 -2.02 0.45 -15.56
CA VAL A 151 -0.98 0.23 -14.55
C VAL A 151 -1.36 0.98 -13.29
N ALA A 152 -1.33 0.29 -12.16
CA ALA A 152 -1.56 0.90 -10.86
C ALA A 152 -0.34 0.69 -9.97
N VAL A 153 0.10 1.75 -9.30
CA VAL A 153 1.30 1.76 -8.46
C VAL A 153 0.91 2.24 -7.08
N VAL A 154 1.24 1.48 -6.05
CA VAL A 154 0.94 1.79 -4.64
C VAL A 154 2.24 1.77 -3.87
N ASN A 155 2.59 2.88 -3.22
CA ASN A 155 3.83 3.06 -2.48
C ASN A 155 5.09 2.67 -3.30
N GLY A 156 5.08 2.96 -4.60
CA GLY A 156 6.14 2.60 -5.54
C GLY A 156 6.16 1.14 -5.98
N GLY A 157 5.32 0.27 -5.41
CA GLY A 157 5.08 -1.10 -5.87
C GLY A 157 4.05 -1.17 -6.99
N ILE A 158 4.25 -2.04 -7.97
CA ILE A 158 3.26 -2.34 -9.00
C ILE A 158 2.14 -3.16 -8.36
N TYR A 159 0.95 -2.58 -8.31
CA TYR A 159 -0.24 -3.22 -7.76
C TYR A 159 -1.05 -3.92 -8.86
N ALA A 160 -1.19 -3.28 -10.02
CA ALA A 160 -1.87 -3.84 -11.18
C ALA A 160 -1.11 -3.52 -12.48
N ASP A 161 -1.16 -4.46 -13.42
CA ASP A 161 -0.63 -4.37 -14.78
C ASP A 161 -1.57 -5.19 -15.66
N THR A 162 -2.62 -4.55 -16.17
CA THR A 162 -3.80 -5.22 -16.73
C THR A 162 -4.10 -4.69 -18.13
N LEU A 163 -4.58 -5.58 -19.00
CA LEU A 163 -5.02 -5.25 -20.35
C LEU A 163 -6.54 -5.27 -20.41
N ALA A 164 -7.11 -4.31 -21.12
CA ALA A 164 -8.51 -4.28 -21.47
C ALA A 164 -8.66 -4.29 -23.00
N ALA A 165 -9.60 -5.11 -23.49
CA ALA A 165 -9.86 -5.31 -24.90
C ALA A 165 -10.46 -4.05 -25.56
N ASP A 166 -11.23 -3.27 -24.79
CA ASP A 166 -11.87 -2.05 -25.23
C ASP A 166 -11.93 -0.98 -24.13
N GLU A 167 -12.46 0.19 -24.50
CA GLU A 167 -12.55 1.34 -23.62
C GLU A 167 -13.54 1.14 -22.46
N ALA A 168 -14.62 0.40 -22.68
CA ALA A 168 -15.63 0.18 -21.66
C ALA A 168 -15.10 -0.73 -20.55
N GLU A 169 -14.37 -1.78 -20.92
CA GLU A 169 -13.65 -2.64 -19.98
C GLU A 169 -12.58 -1.85 -19.23
N ALA A 170 -11.77 -1.05 -19.94
CA ALA A 170 -10.73 -0.23 -19.32
C ALA A 170 -11.31 0.76 -18.29
N HIS A 171 -12.44 1.39 -18.61
CA HIS A 171 -13.16 2.29 -17.71
C HIS A 171 -13.64 1.54 -16.47
N LYS A 172 -14.23 0.35 -16.64
CA LYS A 172 -14.70 -0.48 -15.53
C LYS A 172 -13.55 -0.90 -14.60
N VAL A 173 -12.41 -1.32 -15.15
CA VAL A 173 -11.21 -1.69 -14.37
C VAL A 173 -10.68 -0.48 -13.61
N CYS A 174 -10.51 0.66 -14.28
CA CYS A 174 -10.05 1.90 -13.65
C CYS A 174 -11.01 2.37 -12.54
N GLN A 175 -12.32 2.28 -12.77
CA GLN A 175 -13.33 2.65 -11.77
C GLN A 175 -13.28 1.72 -10.55
N GLY A 176 -13.08 0.41 -10.77
CA GLY A 176 -12.91 -0.55 -9.68
C GLY A 176 -11.70 -0.21 -8.81
N LEU A 177 -10.56 0.07 -9.44
CA LEU A 177 -9.34 0.51 -8.75
C LEU A 177 -9.57 1.84 -8.01
N ALA A 178 -10.12 2.85 -8.69
CA ALA A 178 -10.36 4.19 -8.13
C ALA A 178 -11.30 4.18 -6.91
N ASN A 179 -12.27 3.25 -6.89
CA ASN A 179 -13.19 3.08 -5.78
C ASN A 179 -12.60 2.31 -4.59
N ASP A 180 -11.41 1.71 -4.74
CA ASP A 180 -10.70 1.10 -3.63
C ASP A 180 -10.10 2.18 -2.71
N ALA A 181 -10.95 2.64 -1.78
CA ALA A 181 -10.61 3.68 -0.82
C ALA A 181 -9.42 3.31 0.09
N ILE A 182 -9.06 2.02 0.19
CA ILE A 182 -7.91 1.57 0.99
C ILE A 182 -6.61 2.07 0.37
N MET A 183 -6.57 2.20 -0.96
CA MET A 183 -5.34 2.50 -1.69
C MET A 183 -5.02 4.00 -1.74
N LEU A 184 -5.92 4.89 -1.33
CA LEU A 184 -5.67 6.35 -1.25
C LEU A 184 -4.96 6.91 -2.49
N TRP A 185 -5.57 6.74 -3.67
CA TRP A 185 -5.00 7.18 -4.94
C TRP A 185 -4.73 8.69 -4.93
N LYS A 186 -3.47 9.06 -5.11
CA LYS A 186 -3.02 10.45 -5.21
C LYS A 186 -3.40 11.05 -6.56
N ASP A 187 -3.13 10.31 -7.64
CA ASP A 187 -3.33 10.77 -9.01
C ASP A 187 -3.94 9.64 -9.87
N ILE A 188 -4.83 10.02 -10.79
CA ILE A 188 -5.43 9.10 -11.77
C ILE A 188 -5.26 9.72 -13.16
N HIS A 189 -4.42 9.11 -13.99
CA HIS A 189 -4.21 9.48 -15.39
C HIS A 189 -5.11 8.62 -16.27
N ALA A 190 -6.30 9.14 -16.58
CA ALA A 190 -7.30 8.47 -17.40
C ALA A 190 -7.89 9.46 -18.43
N PRO A 191 -8.60 8.98 -19.47
CA PRO A 191 -9.29 9.85 -20.41
C PRO A 191 -10.19 10.86 -19.71
N LEU A 192 -10.11 12.12 -20.13
CA LEU A 192 -10.79 13.25 -19.45
C LEU A 192 -12.30 13.05 -19.35
N HIS A 193 -12.92 12.40 -20.34
CA HIS A 193 -14.37 12.16 -20.35
C HIS A 193 -14.83 11.07 -19.37
N TRP A 194 -13.92 10.34 -18.71
CA TRP A 194 -14.26 9.40 -17.63
C TRP A 194 -14.50 10.09 -16.29
N GLY A 195 -14.03 11.33 -16.10
CA GLY A 195 -14.34 12.14 -14.93
C GLY A 195 -13.53 11.86 -13.66
N PHE A 196 -12.38 11.17 -13.75
CA PHE A 196 -11.50 10.88 -12.60
C PHE A 196 -10.58 12.03 -12.16
N GLY A 197 -10.52 13.15 -12.88
CA GLY A 197 -9.68 14.31 -12.51
C GLY A 197 -9.26 15.17 -13.69
N GLN A 198 -8.39 16.17 -13.43
CA GLN A 198 -7.84 17.08 -14.45
C GLN A 198 -6.42 16.72 -14.91
N HIS A 199 -5.89 15.58 -14.49
CA HIS A 199 -4.54 15.19 -14.88
C HIS A 199 -4.48 14.87 -16.37
N ALA A 200 -3.37 15.24 -17.00
CA ALA A 200 -3.17 14.96 -18.42
C ALA A 200 -3.22 13.45 -18.67
N GLU A 201 -3.94 13.08 -19.73
CA GLU A 201 -3.99 11.70 -20.25
C GLU A 201 -2.57 11.25 -20.61
N TRP A 202 -2.22 10.04 -20.19
CA TRP A 202 -0.95 9.42 -20.56
C TRP A 202 -1.08 8.73 -21.90
N THR A 203 -0.18 9.09 -22.81
CA THR A 203 -0.08 8.49 -24.14
C THR A 203 1.15 7.60 -24.21
N VAL A 204 1.14 6.65 -25.15
CA VAL A 204 2.30 5.80 -25.43
C VAL A 204 3.53 6.67 -25.73
N GLU A 205 3.36 7.79 -26.42
CA GLU A 205 4.42 8.75 -26.71
C GLU A 205 4.99 9.40 -25.45
N SER A 206 4.13 9.73 -24.47
CA SER A 206 4.59 10.29 -23.19
C SER A 206 5.51 9.35 -22.40
N ILE A 207 5.35 8.04 -22.62
CA ILE A 207 6.21 6.99 -22.06
C ILE A 207 7.50 6.88 -22.86
N ALA A 208 7.48 7.09 -24.18
CA ALA A 208 8.69 7.00 -25.02
C ALA A 208 9.79 8.00 -24.63
N TYR A 209 9.43 9.14 -24.03
CA TYR A 209 10.36 10.20 -23.62
C TYR A 209 11.04 9.95 -22.26
N LEU A 210 11.06 8.72 -21.78
CA LEU A 210 11.78 8.38 -20.56
C LEU A 210 13.27 8.73 -20.71
N PRO A 211 13.86 9.44 -19.74
CA PRO A 211 15.26 9.84 -19.81
C PRO A 211 16.12 8.58 -19.92
N GLU A 212 17.10 8.62 -20.82
CA GLU A 212 18.01 7.52 -21.17
C GLU A 212 18.72 6.86 -19.96
N ASN A 213 18.66 7.51 -18.78
CA ASN A 213 19.28 7.09 -17.52
C ASN A 213 18.29 6.53 -16.48
N SER A 214 16.99 6.32 -16.77
CA SER A 214 16.03 5.94 -15.72
C SER A 214 16.12 4.49 -15.24
N LEU A 215 16.78 3.59 -15.98
CA LEU A 215 17.09 2.22 -15.55
C LEU A 215 18.36 1.77 -16.26
N ASP A 216 19.47 1.64 -15.52
CA ASP A 216 20.75 1.18 -16.07
C ASP A 216 20.68 -0.25 -16.66
N VAL A 217 19.64 -1.03 -16.31
CA VAL A 217 19.37 -2.36 -16.88
C VAL A 217 17.86 -2.60 -16.97
N PRO A 218 17.30 -2.93 -18.16
CA PRO A 218 15.90 -3.27 -18.29
C PRO A 218 15.58 -4.58 -17.57
N VAL A 219 14.45 -4.63 -16.87
CA VAL A 219 13.94 -5.84 -16.22
C VAL A 219 13.40 -6.76 -17.31
N THR A 220 14.09 -7.87 -17.61
CA THR A 220 13.70 -8.79 -18.70
C THR A 220 13.08 -10.08 -18.19
N LEU A 221 12.11 -10.61 -18.94
CA LEU A 221 11.52 -11.92 -18.74
C LEU A 221 12.54 -13.04 -18.93
N GLN A 222 12.48 -14.06 -18.07
CA GLN A 222 13.32 -15.25 -18.06
C GLN A 222 12.43 -16.49 -17.96
N PRO A 223 12.80 -17.62 -18.57
CA PRO A 223 12.03 -18.86 -18.44
C PRO A 223 12.01 -19.36 -16.99
N VAL A 224 10.84 -19.79 -16.52
CA VAL A 224 10.64 -20.40 -15.20
C VAL A 224 11.42 -21.70 -15.07
N TYR A 225 11.36 -22.51 -16.12
CA TYR A 225 12.08 -23.77 -16.23
C TYR A 225 13.48 -23.54 -16.79
N GLY A 226 14.50 -23.87 -16.00
CA GLY A 226 15.88 -23.81 -16.46
C GLY A 226 16.12 -24.71 -17.67
N VAL A 227 17.18 -24.41 -18.43
CA VAL A 227 17.57 -25.13 -19.65
C VAL A 227 17.63 -26.65 -19.46
N ALA A 228 17.97 -27.13 -18.25
CA ALA A 228 17.97 -28.55 -17.91
C ALA A 228 16.59 -29.24 -18.06
N TRP A 229 15.50 -28.57 -17.70
CA TRP A 229 14.14 -29.10 -17.88
C TRP A 229 13.76 -29.15 -19.36
N TYR A 230 14.03 -28.08 -20.11
CA TYR A 230 13.82 -28.02 -21.56
C TYR A 230 14.58 -29.12 -22.29
N LEU A 231 15.86 -29.31 -21.93
CA LEU A 231 16.67 -30.39 -22.47
C LEU A 231 16.11 -31.77 -22.09
N SER A 232 15.62 -31.97 -20.87
CA SER A 232 15.00 -33.26 -20.49
C SER A 232 13.74 -33.58 -21.28
N HIS A 233 12.91 -32.58 -21.61
CA HIS A 233 11.66 -32.78 -22.34
C HIS A 233 11.91 -33.01 -23.83
N TYR A 234 12.78 -32.21 -24.44
CA TYR A 234 13.13 -32.36 -25.86
C TYR A 234 14.03 -33.56 -26.15
N LEU A 235 14.96 -33.90 -25.24
CA LEU A 235 15.86 -35.05 -25.41
C LEU A 235 15.22 -36.36 -24.94
N GLY A 236 14.19 -36.33 -24.09
CA GLY A 236 13.56 -37.51 -23.50
C GLY A 236 12.39 -38.08 -24.32
N ALA A 237 11.70 -37.28 -25.12
CA ALA A 237 10.47 -37.71 -25.80
C ALA A 237 10.69 -38.52 -27.10
N ASN A 238 11.85 -38.38 -27.75
CA ASN A 238 12.18 -39.12 -28.96
C ASN A 238 13.45 -39.92 -28.72
N GLY A 239 13.33 -41.24 -28.52
CA GLY A 239 14.44 -42.20 -28.36
C GLY A 239 15.35 -42.36 -29.59
N GLY A 240 15.65 -41.27 -30.28
CA GLY A 240 16.51 -41.20 -31.45
C GLY A 240 17.98 -41.18 -31.07
N ARG A 241 18.76 -42.03 -31.74
CA ARG A 241 20.23 -42.05 -31.64
C ARG A 241 20.79 -40.69 -32.10
N PHE A 242 21.34 -39.93 -31.17
CA PHE A 242 22.02 -38.66 -31.49
C PHE A 242 23.28 -38.90 -32.35
N ASP A 243 23.40 -38.15 -33.44
CA ASP A 243 24.64 -38.08 -34.21
C ASP A 243 25.73 -37.39 -33.36
N LYS A 244 26.97 -37.88 -33.44
CA LYS A 244 28.12 -37.39 -32.63
C LYS A 244 28.33 -35.88 -32.75
N LYS A 245 27.91 -35.27 -33.87
CA LYS A 245 27.97 -33.82 -34.11
C LYS A 245 26.99 -33.03 -33.23
N GLN A 246 25.81 -33.57 -32.95
CA GLN A 246 24.81 -32.92 -32.08
C GLN A 246 25.25 -32.97 -30.61
N ILE A 247 25.90 -34.06 -30.18
CA ILE A 247 26.48 -34.18 -28.83
C ILE A 247 27.58 -33.13 -28.62
N GLY A 248 28.48 -32.94 -29.60
CA GLY A 248 29.54 -31.93 -29.51
C GLY A 248 29.00 -30.50 -29.36
N MET A 249 27.96 -30.16 -30.13
CA MET A 249 27.33 -28.83 -30.07
C MET A 249 26.56 -28.62 -28.76
N ALA A 250 25.87 -29.65 -28.27
CA ALA A 250 25.19 -29.62 -26.97
C ALA A 250 26.18 -29.43 -25.82
N CYS A 251 27.33 -30.13 -25.82
CA CYS A 251 28.37 -29.95 -24.80
C CYS A 251 28.96 -28.54 -24.82
N ALA A 252 29.20 -27.96 -26.00
CA ALA A 252 29.69 -26.58 -26.11
C ALA A 252 28.67 -25.57 -25.59
N ALA A 253 27.39 -25.72 -25.93
CA ALA A 253 26.31 -24.89 -25.42
C ALA A 253 26.17 -25.04 -23.89
N PHE A 254 26.31 -26.25 -23.36
CA PHE A 254 26.24 -26.51 -21.91
C PHE A 254 27.41 -25.87 -21.16
N LEU A 255 28.62 -25.87 -21.72
CA LEU A 255 29.78 -25.20 -21.13
C LEU A 255 29.63 -23.67 -21.14
N LEU A 256 29.10 -23.09 -22.22
CA LEU A 256 28.85 -21.65 -22.30
C LEU A 256 27.75 -21.21 -21.33
N LEU A 257 26.60 -21.91 -21.33
CA LEU A 257 25.50 -21.61 -20.42
C LEU A 257 25.88 -21.88 -18.96
N GLY A 258 26.63 -22.95 -18.69
CA GLY A 258 27.17 -23.23 -17.36
C GLY A 258 28.16 -22.16 -16.88
N GLY A 259 29.00 -21.64 -17.79
CA GLY A 259 29.89 -20.52 -17.51
C GLY A 259 29.15 -19.22 -17.19
N MET A 260 28.12 -18.89 -17.98
CA MET A 260 27.28 -17.71 -17.74
C MET A 260 26.50 -17.81 -16.41
N TYR A 261 25.92 -18.99 -16.13
CA TYR A 261 25.19 -19.23 -14.89
C TYR A 261 26.13 -19.18 -13.67
N GLY A 262 27.32 -19.79 -13.78
CA GLY A 262 28.35 -19.72 -12.75
C GLY A 262 28.84 -18.30 -12.48
N TYR A 263 28.95 -17.47 -13.52
CA TYR A 263 29.33 -16.07 -13.39
C TYR A 263 28.23 -15.23 -12.72
N SER A 264 26.97 -15.40 -13.10
CA SER A 264 25.84 -14.73 -12.45
C SER A 264 25.76 -15.08 -10.97
N TRP A 265 25.82 -16.38 -10.63
CA TRP A 265 25.79 -16.84 -9.24
C TRP A 265 26.97 -16.29 -8.43
N TYR A 266 28.14 -16.14 -9.05
CA TYR A 266 29.31 -15.54 -8.40
C TYR A 266 29.14 -14.04 -8.12
N GLN A 267 28.46 -13.28 -8.99
CA GLN A 267 28.14 -11.87 -8.75
C GLN A 267 27.15 -11.72 -7.59
N ASP A 268 26.09 -12.52 -7.56
CA ASP A 268 25.12 -12.51 -6.45
C ASP A 268 25.80 -12.82 -5.11
N TYR A 269 26.72 -13.79 -5.10
CA TYR A 269 27.52 -14.13 -3.92
C TYR A 269 28.40 -12.96 -3.44
N LEU A 270 29.01 -12.20 -4.36
CA LEU A 270 29.82 -11.03 -4.02
C LEU A 270 28.97 -9.89 -3.43
N GLU A 271 27.76 -9.68 -3.93
CA GLU A 271 26.82 -8.71 -3.38
C GLU A 271 26.38 -9.07 -1.96
N GLU A 272 26.09 -10.36 -1.72
CA GLU A 272 25.73 -10.84 -0.39
C GLU A 272 26.83 -10.59 0.64
N GLN A 273 28.10 -10.81 0.28
CA GLN A 273 29.23 -10.50 1.15
C GLN A 273 29.32 -9.00 1.49
N ARG A 274 29.16 -8.11 0.51
CA ARG A 274 29.18 -6.66 0.75
C ARG A 274 28.06 -6.23 1.68
N PHE A 275 26.89 -6.84 1.55
CA PHE A 275 25.75 -6.56 2.42
C PHE A 275 26.00 -7.03 3.86
N GLU A 276 26.60 -8.21 4.05
CA GLU A 276 27.01 -8.69 5.38
C GLU A 276 28.05 -7.76 6.03
N GLU A 277 29.04 -7.28 5.27
CA GLU A 277 30.03 -6.34 5.77
C GLU A 277 29.40 -5.01 6.21
N LEU A 278 28.50 -4.45 5.41
CA LEU A 278 27.75 -3.25 5.77
C LEU A 278 26.91 -3.46 7.03
N ARG A 279 26.29 -4.64 7.17
CA ARG A 279 25.51 -4.98 8.36
C ARG A 279 26.39 -5.11 9.60
N ARG A 280 27.53 -5.81 9.51
CA ARG A 280 28.50 -5.88 10.63
C ARG A 280 29.02 -4.49 10.98
N ALA A 281 29.27 -3.63 10.00
CA ALA A 281 29.67 -2.25 10.25
C ALA A 281 28.55 -1.44 10.96
N ALA A 282 27.28 -1.66 10.60
CA ALA A 282 26.14 -1.06 11.27
C ALA A 282 25.97 -1.58 12.71
N GLU A 283 26.12 -2.90 12.92
CA GLU A 283 26.06 -3.54 14.24
C GLU A 283 27.20 -3.06 15.14
N LEU A 284 28.43 -2.92 14.62
CA LEU A 284 29.56 -2.36 15.36
C LEU A 284 29.36 -0.87 15.70
N ARG A 285 28.70 -0.10 14.81
CA ARG A 285 28.29 1.29 15.11
C ARG A 285 27.22 1.34 16.21
N ALA A 286 26.26 0.42 16.20
CA ALA A 286 25.26 0.29 17.24
C ALA A 286 25.85 -0.14 18.60
N GLN A 287 26.87 -1.03 18.59
CA GLN A 287 27.57 -1.45 19.80
C GLN A 287 28.54 -0.40 20.35
N GLY A 288 29.02 0.53 19.49
CA GLY A 288 30.07 1.48 19.84
C GLY A 288 29.67 2.66 20.74
N LYS A 289 28.37 2.95 20.95
CA LYS A 289 27.92 4.04 21.85
C LYS A 289 26.54 3.76 22.44
N ALA A 290 26.50 3.05 23.56
CA ALA A 290 25.39 3.17 24.50
C ALA A 290 25.97 3.34 25.90
N THR A 291 26.34 4.57 26.23
CA THR A 291 26.41 4.98 27.64
C THR A 291 25.05 4.66 28.24
N PRO A 292 24.95 3.93 29.36
CA PRO A 292 23.66 3.62 29.97
C PRO A 292 22.98 4.95 30.30
N LEU A 293 22.00 5.33 29.48
CA LEU A 293 21.19 6.50 29.74
C LEU A 293 20.44 6.21 31.03
N ALA A 294 20.47 7.18 31.94
CA ALA A 294 19.61 7.20 33.11
C ALA A 294 18.18 6.80 32.70
N PRO A 295 17.41 6.09 33.56
CA PRO A 295 16.08 5.58 33.22
C PRO A 295 15.26 6.70 32.61
N VAL A 296 15.04 6.60 31.29
CA VAL A 296 14.27 7.54 30.51
C VAL A 296 12.86 7.47 31.07
N ARG A 297 12.33 8.58 31.61
CA ARG A 297 10.91 8.65 31.97
C ARG A 297 10.13 8.19 30.74
N ASP A 298 9.25 7.21 30.91
CA ASP A 298 8.39 6.72 29.83
C ASP A 298 7.79 7.92 29.09
N PRO A 299 8.12 8.10 27.80
CA PRO A 299 7.64 9.26 27.09
C PRO A 299 6.12 9.21 26.96
N VAL A 300 5.45 10.32 27.27
CA VAL A 300 3.97 10.41 27.24
C VAL A 300 3.41 10.00 25.88
N TRP A 301 4.10 10.36 24.80
CA TRP A 301 3.71 10.07 23.43
C TRP A 301 3.80 8.58 23.05
N ALA A 302 4.56 7.76 23.76
CA ALA A 302 4.68 6.32 23.48
C ALA A 302 3.47 5.52 23.96
N LYS A 303 2.73 6.05 24.94
CA LYS A 303 1.48 5.48 25.47
C LYS A 303 0.24 5.98 24.71
N LYS A 304 0.45 6.60 23.56
CA LYS A 304 -0.60 7.11 22.69
C LYS A 304 -0.61 6.31 21.39
N PRO A 305 -1.79 6.12 20.77
CA PRO A 305 -1.92 5.48 19.46
C PRO A 305 -1.33 6.34 18.34
N LEU A 306 -1.21 5.76 17.15
CA LEU A 306 -0.79 6.50 15.95
C LEU A 306 -1.85 7.54 15.55
N PRO A 307 -1.46 8.71 15.03
CA PRO A 307 -2.38 9.70 14.50
C PRO A 307 -3.42 9.14 13.52
N SER A 308 -2.99 8.29 12.58
CA SER A 308 -3.90 7.69 11.59
C SER A 308 -4.96 6.78 12.22
N GLU A 309 -4.59 5.99 13.22
CA GLU A 309 -5.53 5.14 13.97
C GLU A 309 -6.56 5.98 14.73
N VAL A 310 -6.14 7.09 15.36
CA VAL A 310 -7.06 8.01 16.04
C VAL A 310 -8.04 8.65 15.05
N ILE A 311 -7.54 9.09 13.90
CA ILE A 311 -8.37 9.70 12.87
C ILE A 311 -9.38 8.69 12.32
N ALA A 312 -8.95 7.47 12.00
CA ALA A 312 -9.83 6.41 11.51
C ALA A 312 -10.91 6.04 12.54
N ASN A 313 -10.53 5.90 13.82
CA ASN A 313 -11.45 5.59 14.90
C ASN A 313 -12.46 6.73 15.13
N CYS A 314 -12.00 7.99 15.08
CA CYS A 314 -12.85 9.16 15.14
C CYS A 314 -13.84 9.21 13.98
N MET A 315 -13.40 8.95 12.74
CA MET A 315 -14.29 8.94 11.58
C MET A 315 -15.39 7.87 11.71
N SER A 316 -15.04 6.69 12.23
CA SER A 316 -16.04 5.66 12.55
C SER A 316 -17.08 6.19 13.55
N GLY A 317 -16.65 6.81 14.65
CA GLY A 317 -17.57 7.40 15.63
C GLY A 317 -18.40 8.58 15.10
N VAL A 318 -17.82 9.43 14.25
CA VAL A 318 -18.53 10.52 13.54
C VAL A 318 -19.61 9.93 12.63
N SER A 319 -19.29 8.90 11.84
CA SER A 319 -20.26 8.25 10.96
C SER A 319 -21.42 7.63 11.75
N ALA A 320 -21.13 7.07 12.93
CA ALA A 320 -22.14 6.49 13.81
C ALA A 320 -23.07 7.54 14.41
N MET A 321 -22.59 8.77 14.66
CA MET A 321 -23.35 9.85 15.30
C MET A 321 -23.90 10.91 14.35
N TRP A 322 -23.47 10.96 13.10
CA TRP A 322 -23.95 11.95 12.13
C TRP A 322 -25.35 11.57 11.63
N GLN A 323 -26.37 12.05 12.33
CA GLN A 323 -27.77 11.83 11.99
C GLN A 323 -28.62 13.04 12.35
N LYS A 324 -29.64 13.31 11.54
CA LYS A 324 -30.62 14.36 11.85
C LYS A 324 -31.55 13.90 12.96
N ALA A 325 -31.65 14.70 14.02
CA ALA A 325 -32.67 14.54 15.05
C ALA A 325 -33.78 15.60 14.81
N PRO A 326 -35.07 15.20 14.66
CA PRO A 326 -36.13 16.15 14.35
C PRO A 326 -36.22 17.31 15.35
N GLY A 327 -36.05 18.54 14.85
CA GLY A 327 -36.10 19.77 15.64
C GLY A 327 -34.85 20.05 16.50
N TRP A 328 -33.78 19.28 16.31
CA TRP A 328 -32.47 19.46 16.93
C TRP A 328 -31.38 19.56 15.87
N ASP A 329 -30.58 20.60 15.99
CA ASP A 329 -29.42 20.83 15.14
C ASP A 329 -28.17 20.24 15.77
N GLN A 330 -27.50 19.35 15.06
CA GLN A 330 -26.18 18.86 15.47
C GLN A 330 -25.15 19.94 15.16
N LYS A 331 -24.61 20.61 16.20
CA LYS A 331 -23.71 21.76 16.03
C LYS A 331 -22.27 21.33 15.85
N LYS A 332 -21.82 20.30 16.57
CA LYS A 332 -20.51 19.69 16.32
C LYS A 332 -20.43 18.27 16.82
N ILE A 333 -19.40 17.58 16.36
CA ILE A 333 -18.96 16.29 16.88
C ILE A 333 -17.50 16.44 17.31
N ILE A 334 -17.19 16.10 18.55
CA ILE A 334 -15.82 16.12 19.09
C ILE A 334 -15.37 14.69 19.32
N CYS A 335 -14.25 14.29 18.72
CA CYS A 335 -13.54 13.08 19.08
C CYS A 335 -12.40 13.40 20.05
N GLY A 336 -12.39 12.70 21.18
CA GLY A 336 -11.19 12.51 21.99
C GLY A 336 -10.57 11.13 21.74
N GLU A 337 -9.63 10.73 22.58
CA GLU A 337 -8.91 9.46 22.42
C GLU A 337 -9.80 8.22 22.57
N ALA A 338 -10.78 8.28 23.48
CA ALA A 338 -11.61 7.13 23.85
C ALA A 338 -13.11 7.38 23.72
N THR A 339 -13.51 8.58 23.27
CA THR A 339 -14.93 8.93 23.17
C THR A 339 -15.19 9.85 22.00
N VAL A 340 -16.40 9.78 21.45
CA VAL A 340 -16.93 10.81 20.56
C VAL A 340 -18.16 11.42 21.20
N THR A 341 -18.22 12.75 21.23
CA THR A 341 -19.35 13.52 21.76
C THR A 341 -20.00 14.34 20.65
N ALA A 342 -21.29 14.10 20.40
CA ALA A 342 -22.11 14.94 19.54
C ALA A 342 -22.83 15.99 20.39
N GLU A 343 -22.72 17.26 20.00
CA GLU A 343 -23.42 18.38 20.61
C GLU A 343 -24.61 18.81 19.74
N PHE A 344 -25.77 18.94 20.37
CA PHE A 344 -27.02 19.31 19.75
C PHE A 344 -27.56 20.60 20.37
N ALA A 345 -28.14 21.47 19.54
CA ALA A 345 -28.91 22.62 19.99
C ALA A 345 -30.36 22.48 19.52
N LYS A 346 -31.30 22.76 20.43
CA LYS A 346 -32.73 22.67 20.17
C LYS A 346 -33.18 23.85 19.31
N GLU A 347 -33.83 23.57 18.19
CA GLU A 347 -34.52 24.59 17.39
C GLU A 347 -36.01 24.60 17.70
N THR A 348 -36.68 23.49 17.39
CA THR A 348 -38.14 23.32 17.53
C THR A 348 -38.51 21.97 18.17
N GLY A 349 -37.52 21.11 18.41
CA GLY A 349 -37.71 19.75 18.90
C GLY A 349 -38.08 19.67 20.38
N SER A 350 -38.51 18.49 20.81
CA SER A 350 -38.71 18.19 22.23
C SER A 350 -37.54 17.40 22.79
N ILE A 351 -37.34 17.48 24.11
CA ILE A 351 -36.38 16.61 24.84
C ILE A 351 -36.71 15.14 24.60
N SER A 352 -38.00 14.79 24.67
CA SER A 352 -38.47 13.42 24.43
C SER A 352 -38.11 12.90 23.04
N GLY A 353 -38.15 13.76 22.02
CA GLY A 353 -37.78 13.39 20.65
C GLY A 353 -36.30 13.04 20.51
N LEU A 354 -35.41 13.80 21.15
CA LEU A 354 -33.98 13.47 21.14
C LEU A 354 -33.68 12.17 21.92
N VAL A 355 -34.35 11.94 23.04
CA VAL A 355 -34.25 10.69 23.81
C VAL A 355 -34.73 9.49 22.99
N GLU A 356 -35.83 9.63 22.24
CA GLU A 356 -36.34 8.58 21.36
C GLU A 356 -35.36 8.25 20.22
N VAL A 357 -34.75 9.28 19.61
CA VAL A 357 -33.71 9.10 18.59
C VAL A 357 -32.51 8.36 19.18
N ALA A 358 -32.03 8.76 20.36
CA ALA A 358 -30.92 8.09 21.04
C ALA A 358 -31.22 6.61 21.30
N ASN A 359 -32.40 6.31 21.86
CA ASN A 359 -32.83 4.94 22.14
C ASN A 359 -32.94 4.08 20.87
N THR A 360 -33.48 4.65 19.78
CA THR A 360 -33.64 3.94 18.49
C THR A 360 -32.29 3.57 17.87
N ARG A 361 -31.24 4.32 18.20
CA ARG A 361 -29.88 4.14 17.68
C ARG A 361 -28.95 3.41 18.64
N ASP A 362 -29.49 2.93 19.76
CA ASP A 362 -28.70 2.33 20.85
C ASP A 362 -27.58 3.26 21.35
N TRP A 363 -27.85 4.57 21.33
CA TRP A 363 -26.95 5.57 21.90
C TRP A 363 -27.21 5.73 23.40
N PRO A 364 -26.19 6.13 24.18
CA PRO A 364 -26.38 6.52 25.57
C PRO A 364 -27.40 7.64 25.73
N ALA A 365 -28.03 7.70 26.90
CA ALA A 365 -29.00 8.75 27.22
C ALA A 365 -28.37 10.15 27.06
N PRO A 366 -29.02 11.09 26.35
CA PRO A 366 -28.49 12.44 26.18
C PRO A 366 -28.40 13.17 27.52
N SER A 367 -27.31 13.91 27.73
CA SER A 367 -27.18 14.89 28.81
C SER A 367 -27.73 16.23 28.34
N PHE A 368 -28.56 16.88 29.15
CA PHE A 368 -29.16 18.18 28.82
C PHE A 368 -28.63 19.26 29.76
N ASP A 369 -28.53 20.49 29.26
CA ASP A 369 -28.32 21.65 30.11
C ASP A 369 -29.58 22.01 30.93
N ASP A 370 -29.44 22.90 31.91
CA ASP A 370 -30.55 23.30 32.80
C ASP A 370 -31.75 23.89 32.03
N ALA A 371 -31.50 24.50 30.88
CA ALA A 371 -32.51 25.10 30.03
C ALA A 371 -33.17 24.08 29.07
N GLY A 372 -32.65 22.86 28.96
CA GLY A 372 -33.06 21.88 27.96
C GLY A 372 -32.92 22.37 26.52
N SER A 373 -32.01 23.32 26.29
CA SER A 373 -31.78 23.97 25.00
C SER A 373 -30.56 23.39 24.29
N ASN A 374 -29.61 22.83 25.03
CA ASN A 374 -28.47 22.11 24.50
C ASN A 374 -28.45 20.68 25.05
N ALA A 375 -27.96 19.75 24.24
CA ALA A 375 -27.77 18.38 24.64
C ALA A 375 -26.43 17.84 24.13
N SER A 376 -25.88 16.87 24.85
CA SER A 376 -24.72 16.11 24.39
C SER A 376 -24.95 14.61 24.51
N ILE A 377 -24.47 13.87 23.52
CA ILE A 377 -24.47 12.40 23.50
C ILE A 377 -23.02 11.97 23.34
N THR A 378 -22.52 11.13 24.25
CA THR A 378 -21.14 10.64 24.24
C THR A 378 -21.13 9.13 24.10
N ILE A 379 -20.48 8.63 23.05
CA ILE A 379 -20.23 7.20 22.84
C ILE A 379 -18.76 6.87 23.15
N ALA A 380 -18.53 5.65 23.65
CA ALA A 380 -17.17 5.14 23.82
C ALA A 380 -16.62 4.67 22.47
N LEU A 381 -15.36 4.96 22.21
CA LEU A 381 -14.62 4.42 21.07
C LEU A 381 -13.86 3.15 21.49
N PRO A 382 -13.59 2.24 20.54
CA PRO A 382 -12.62 1.16 20.73
C PRO A 382 -11.28 1.70 21.26
N GLN A 383 -10.70 0.98 22.23
CA GLN A 383 -9.36 1.26 22.72
C GLN A 383 -8.34 0.96 21.61
N LEU A 384 -7.48 1.94 21.31
CA LEU A 384 -6.44 1.80 20.32
C LEU A 384 -5.15 1.28 20.94
N LYS A 385 -4.32 0.64 20.13
CA LYS A 385 -3.03 0.10 20.58
C LYS A 385 -2.05 1.25 20.81
N GLU A 386 -1.27 1.16 21.89
CA GLU A 386 -0.15 2.08 22.09
C GLU A 386 0.94 1.83 21.03
N ARG A 387 1.47 2.90 20.43
CA ARG A 387 2.46 2.78 19.35
C ARG A 387 3.86 2.36 19.82
N GLY A 388 4.18 2.63 21.09
CA GLY A 388 5.51 2.35 21.66
C GLY A 388 6.54 3.46 21.42
N PRO A 389 7.83 3.20 21.71
CA PRO A 389 8.88 4.20 21.64
C PRO A 389 9.30 4.52 20.20
N GLU A 390 9.52 5.80 19.91
CA GLU A 390 10.00 6.31 18.61
C GLU A 390 11.19 7.26 18.80
N ALA A 391 12.04 7.36 17.78
CA ALA A 391 13.10 8.35 17.72
C ALA A 391 12.51 9.72 17.34
N LEU A 392 12.47 10.65 18.29
CA LEU A 392 11.97 12.00 18.05
C LEU A 392 12.93 12.86 17.23
N LEU A 393 12.37 13.83 16.51
CA LEU A 393 13.14 14.88 15.85
C LEU A 393 13.71 15.88 16.88
N PRO A 394 14.91 16.43 16.64
CA PRO A 394 15.41 17.55 17.42
C PRO A 394 14.48 18.78 17.24
N PRO A 395 14.32 19.64 18.26
CA PRO A 395 13.35 20.74 18.26
C PRO A 395 13.55 21.71 17.09
N GLU A 396 14.80 21.94 16.69
CA GLU A 396 15.17 22.79 15.55
C GLU A 396 14.66 22.27 14.20
N PHE A 397 14.37 20.97 14.07
CA PHE A 397 13.84 20.36 12.85
C PHE A 397 12.31 20.22 12.86
N VAL A 398 11.67 20.18 14.03
CA VAL A 398 10.21 19.98 14.09
C VAL A 398 9.47 21.08 13.34
N LYS A 399 9.77 22.34 13.62
CA LYS A 399 9.05 23.47 13.01
C LYS A 399 9.22 23.54 11.47
N PRO A 400 10.43 23.42 10.89
CA PRO A 400 10.59 23.35 9.43
C PRO A 400 9.87 22.16 8.79
N VAL A 401 9.95 20.97 9.40
CA VAL A 401 9.32 19.75 8.85
C VAL A 401 7.79 19.87 8.89
N VAL A 402 7.23 20.32 10.01
CA VAL A 402 5.79 20.59 10.15
C VAL A 402 5.35 21.66 9.15
N ALA A 403 6.09 22.75 9.00
CA ALA A 403 5.76 23.81 8.05
C ALA A 403 5.77 23.31 6.59
N ASP A 404 6.80 22.57 6.17
CA ASP A 404 6.88 21.99 4.82
C ASP A 404 5.74 21.01 4.56
N PHE A 405 5.44 20.14 5.53
CA PHE A 405 4.33 19.18 5.47
C PHE A 405 2.98 19.87 5.20
N PHE A 406 2.65 20.88 5.99
CA PHE A 406 1.37 21.57 5.85
C PHE A 406 1.32 22.51 4.65
N GLN A 407 2.46 23.08 4.24
CA GLN A 407 2.56 23.84 3.01
C GLN A 407 2.29 22.97 1.78
N ARG A 408 2.81 21.73 1.73
CA ARG A 408 2.57 20.79 0.63
C ARG A 408 1.13 20.30 0.55
N SER A 409 0.48 20.14 1.69
CA SER A 409 -0.95 19.76 1.75
C SER A 409 -1.91 20.93 1.55
N GLY A 410 -1.40 22.15 1.41
CA GLY A 410 -2.23 23.35 1.18
C GLY A 410 -3.07 23.77 2.38
N HIS A 411 -2.71 23.31 3.58
CA HIS A 411 -3.42 23.63 4.82
C HIS A 411 -2.70 24.74 5.59
N THR A 412 -3.46 25.69 6.12
CA THR A 412 -2.91 26.73 7.01
C THR A 412 -2.93 26.22 8.43
N ILE A 413 -1.77 26.22 9.09
CA ILE A 413 -1.63 25.79 10.48
C ILE A 413 -1.27 26.95 11.40
N THR A 414 -1.73 26.84 12.64
CA THR A 414 -1.20 27.63 13.76
C THR A 414 -0.39 26.70 14.65
N ALA A 415 0.92 26.96 14.74
CA ALA A 415 1.84 26.22 15.60
C ALA A 415 2.27 27.09 16.79
N SER A 416 2.05 26.60 18.00
CA SER A 416 2.50 27.22 19.25
C SER A 416 3.54 26.34 19.92
N GLU A 417 4.71 26.89 20.24
CA GLU A 417 5.75 26.17 20.96
C GLU A 417 5.43 26.09 22.45
N GLN A 418 5.52 24.89 23.02
CA GLN A 418 5.33 24.61 24.44
C GLN A 418 6.59 23.92 25.00
N PRO A 419 6.79 23.91 26.33
CA PRO A 419 7.89 23.17 26.93
C PRO A 419 7.83 21.66 26.59
N GLY A 420 8.64 21.22 25.62
CA GLY A 420 8.79 19.82 25.22
C GLY A 420 7.97 19.36 24.01
N PHE A 421 7.09 20.21 23.46
CA PHE A 421 6.30 19.87 22.29
C PHE A 421 5.80 21.11 21.54
N PHE A 422 5.33 20.91 20.32
CA PHE A 422 4.63 21.91 19.53
C PHE A 422 3.15 21.58 19.50
N GLU A 423 2.30 22.54 19.86
CA GLU A 423 0.87 22.45 19.69
C GLU A 423 0.48 22.95 18.29
N LEU A 424 -0.18 22.08 17.53
CA LEU A 424 -0.63 22.35 16.18
C LEU A 424 -2.15 22.43 16.16
N THR A 425 -2.68 23.48 15.56
CA THR A 425 -4.11 23.65 15.31
C THR A 425 -4.34 24.02 13.85
N TRP A 426 -5.31 23.36 13.22
CA TRP A 426 -5.69 23.65 11.84
C TRP A 426 -7.13 23.23 11.56
N GLN A 427 -7.63 23.70 10.43
CA GLN A 427 -8.94 23.33 9.91
C GLN A 427 -8.83 22.92 8.44
N THR A 428 -9.68 22.00 8.02
CA THR A 428 -9.77 21.57 6.62
C THR A 428 -11.19 21.17 6.24
N VAL A 429 -11.53 21.30 4.96
CA VAL A 429 -12.75 20.75 4.35
C VAL A 429 -12.52 19.40 3.69
N THR A 430 -11.26 18.97 3.56
CA THR A 430 -10.89 17.66 3.03
C THR A 430 -11.15 16.56 4.05
N LEU A 431 -11.33 15.32 3.58
CA LEU A 431 -11.57 14.21 4.49
C LEU A 431 -10.28 13.93 5.28
N PRO A 432 -10.37 13.71 6.60
CA PRO A 432 -9.20 13.45 7.43
C PRO A 432 -8.38 12.23 6.98
N ALA A 433 -9.05 11.22 6.42
CA ALA A 433 -8.41 10.01 5.90
C ALA A 433 -7.38 10.29 4.81
N ASP A 434 -7.59 11.34 3.99
CA ASP A 434 -6.77 11.65 2.82
C ASP A 434 -5.32 12.02 3.20
N TRP A 435 -5.09 12.47 4.44
CA TRP A 435 -3.78 12.92 4.91
C TRP A 435 -3.38 12.34 6.27
N ALA A 436 -4.20 11.44 6.84
CA ALA A 436 -3.98 10.85 8.15
C ALA A 436 -2.62 10.13 8.27
N SER A 437 -2.27 9.31 7.28
CA SER A 437 -0.99 8.58 7.21
C SER A 437 0.22 9.51 7.11
N ALA A 438 0.00 10.70 6.57
CA ALA A 438 1.06 11.67 6.39
C ALA A 438 1.50 12.26 7.76
N LEU A 439 0.61 12.30 8.76
CA LEU A 439 0.98 12.67 10.14
C LEU A 439 1.82 11.59 10.85
N ASP A 440 1.70 10.33 10.48
CA ASP A 440 2.49 9.25 11.08
C ASP A 440 3.98 9.37 10.75
N VAL A 441 4.32 10.11 9.69
CA VAL A 441 5.71 10.43 9.30
C VAL A 441 6.40 11.35 10.32
N LEU A 442 5.62 12.09 11.13
CA LEU A 442 6.14 12.98 12.15
C LEU A 442 6.26 12.23 13.49
N PRO A 443 7.45 11.74 13.88
CA PRO A 443 7.60 10.95 15.09
C PRO A 443 7.21 11.76 16.32
N GLY A 444 6.59 11.10 17.30
CA GLY A 444 6.07 11.79 18.48
C GLY A 444 4.78 12.55 18.25
N THR A 445 4.17 12.54 17.07
CA THR A 445 2.87 13.20 16.88
C THR A 445 1.76 12.48 17.63
N THR A 446 0.85 13.23 18.24
CA THR A 446 -0.35 12.72 18.93
C THR A 446 -1.54 13.61 18.60
N ILE A 447 -2.71 13.03 18.37
CA ILE A 447 -3.94 13.78 18.17
C ILE A 447 -4.65 13.91 19.50
N ASN A 448 -4.81 15.13 19.98
CA ASN A 448 -5.49 15.40 21.24
C ASN A 448 -7.00 15.57 21.04
N ARG A 449 -7.40 16.23 19.94
CA ARG A 449 -8.81 16.51 19.65
C ARG A 449 -9.06 16.62 18.16
N ILE A 450 -10.15 16.03 17.71
CA ILE A 450 -10.72 16.24 16.37
C ILE A 450 -12.13 16.81 16.56
N GLU A 451 -12.47 17.85 15.82
CA GLU A 451 -13.80 18.43 15.79
C GLU A 451 -14.34 18.36 14.36
N PHE A 452 -15.62 18.04 14.22
CA PHE A 452 -16.33 18.08 12.95
C PHE A 452 -17.57 18.94 13.09
N ASP A 453 -17.68 19.97 12.24
CA ASP A 453 -18.87 20.77 12.08
C ASP A 453 -19.68 20.23 10.87
N PRO A 454 -20.80 19.54 11.11
CA PRO A 454 -21.60 18.94 10.04
C PRO A 454 -22.32 19.99 9.17
N MET A 455 -22.43 21.24 9.62
CA MET A 455 -23.10 22.31 8.87
C MET A 455 -22.17 22.95 7.84
N SER A 456 -20.91 23.18 8.22
CA SER A 456 -19.89 23.74 7.33
C SER A 456 -19.03 22.69 6.62
N ASN A 457 -19.17 21.40 7.02
CA ASN A 457 -18.31 20.31 6.59
C ASN A 457 -16.82 20.61 6.82
N VAL A 458 -16.53 21.26 7.95
CA VAL A 458 -15.17 21.62 8.36
C VAL A 458 -14.72 20.70 9.49
N TRP A 459 -13.51 20.18 9.34
CA TRP A 459 -12.79 19.43 10.34
C TRP A 459 -11.77 20.34 11.03
N GLY A 460 -11.77 20.37 12.36
CA GLY A 460 -10.78 21.03 13.18
C GLY A 460 -9.90 20.03 13.92
N PHE A 461 -8.62 20.33 14.04
CA PHE A 461 -7.65 19.45 14.69
C PHE A 461 -6.83 20.19 15.73
N ASN A 462 -6.52 19.48 16.82
CA ASN A 462 -5.51 19.85 17.79
C ASN A 462 -4.58 18.65 17.99
N ALA A 463 -3.31 18.84 17.66
CA ALA A 463 -2.29 17.81 17.76
C ALA A 463 -1.06 18.32 18.53
N PHE A 464 -0.33 17.42 19.14
CA PHE A 464 0.97 17.71 19.75
C PHE A 464 2.06 16.96 19.02
N VAL A 465 3.14 17.66 18.67
CA VAL A 465 4.36 17.07 18.11
C VAL A 465 5.46 17.20 19.15
N TYR A 466 5.79 16.07 19.79
CA TYR A 466 6.85 16.05 20.80
C TYR A 466 8.23 16.11 20.15
N ALA A 467 9.13 16.88 20.74
CA ALA A 467 10.50 17.04 20.26
C ALA A 467 11.49 16.39 21.23
N TRP A 468 12.60 15.89 20.71
CA TRP A 468 13.69 15.39 21.54
C TRP A 468 14.25 16.54 22.39
N GLN A 469 14.28 16.37 23.71
CA GLN A 469 15.02 17.28 24.57
C GLN A 469 16.34 16.62 24.97
N PRO A 470 17.50 17.29 24.75
CA PRO A 470 18.74 16.81 25.35
C PRO A 470 18.55 16.73 26.86
N PRO A 471 19.15 15.72 27.52
CA PRO A 471 19.17 15.68 28.97
C PRO A 471 19.74 17.01 29.48
N PRO A 472 19.20 17.57 30.58
CA PRO A 472 19.73 18.79 31.15
C PRO A 472 21.23 18.59 31.41
N PRO A 473 22.07 19.62 31.19
CA PRO A 473 23.48 19.52 31.50
C PRO A 473 23.64 19.06 32.97
N PRO A 474 24.66 18.23 33.27
CA PRO A 474 24.90 17.81 34.63
C PRO A 474 25.04 19.06 35.52
N PRO A 475 24.53 19.03 36.77
CA PRO A 475 24.65 20.17 37.68
C PRO A 475 26.13 20.55 37.79
N GLU A 476 26.44 21.83 37.58
CA GLU A 476 27.80 22.35 37.77
C GLU A 476 28.22 22.03 39.20
N THR A 477 29.25 21.18 39.36
CA THR A 477 29.82 20.89 40.68
C THR A 477 30.53 22.15 41.16
N SER A 478 29.89 22.87 42.09
CA SER A 478 30.42 24.05 42.77
C SER A 478 31.56 23.71 43.74
#